data_AF-A0A1B8A8M7-F1
#
_entry.id   AF-A0A1B8A8M7-F1
#
_cell.length_a   1.000
_cell.length_b   1.000
_cell.length_c   1.000
_cell.angle_alpha   90.00
_cell.angle_beta   90.00
_cell.angle_gamma   90.00
#
_symmetry.space_group_name_H-M   'P 1'
#
loop_
_entity.id
_entity.type
_entity.pdbx_description
1 polymer ?
#
loop_
_entity_poly.entity_id
_entity_poly.type
_entity_poly.pdbx_seq_one_letter_code
_entity_poly.pdbx_strand_id
1 'polypeptide(L)'
;MDLDAEIDHVDRVRSSLAENPTLTASQENTLSTIIDLIKEDPVQRKKHSEATRSRRKSALALLSAISSHLGGVVLFLCSTALSITKLYRINQHDIQFMSKLEAWDKRVKFTDAVVSLAHKYFTPSLLSRLNSDEARTTHTNRRAHSASRVTKRPRTDPTSIEHVAVPSYHGVLISRSTNH
;
A
#
# COMPACT_ATOMS: atom_id res chain seq x y z
N MET A 1 -12.68 5.53 6.90
CA MET A 1 -11.39 5.95 7.48
C MET A 1 -11.17 7.36 7.01
N ASP A 2 -10.89 8.27 7.92
CA ASP A 2 -10.71 9.68 7.58
C ASP A 2 -9.23 9.93 7.28
N LEU A 3 -8.90 10.07 5.99
CA LEU A 3 -7.53 10.33 5.57
C LEU A 3 -7.08 11.76 5.89
N ASP A 4 -8.02 12.72 5.94
CA ASP A 4 -7.69 14.11 6.27
C ASP A 4 -7.25 14.21 7.74
N ALA A 5 -7.97 13.54 8.64
CA ALA A 5 -7.59 13.48 10.05
C ALA A 5 -6.19 12.88 10.29
N GLU A 6 -5.74 11.94 9.44
CA GLU A 6 -4.40 11.37 9.53
C GLU A 6 -3.33 12.32 8.98
N ILE A 7 -3.62 13.07 7.90
CA ILE A 7 -2.72 14.13 7.42
C ILE A 7 -2.61 15.25 8.46
N ASP A 8 -3.72 15.67 9.06
CA ASP A 8 -3.71 16.66 10.15
C ASP A 8 -2.92 16.16 11.35
N HIS A 9 -2.92 14.86 11.63
CA HIS A 9 -2.10 14.31 12.69
C HIS A 9 -0.61 14.43 12.39
N VAL A 10 -0.20 14.13 11.15
CA VAL A 10 1.18 14.33 10.69
C VAL A 10 1.57 15.81 10.80
N ASP A 11 0.69 16.73 10.41
CA ASP A 11 0.96 18.17 10.51
C ASP A 11 1.04 18.67 11.97
N ARG A 12 0.21 18.13 12.87
CA ARG A 12 0.32 18.42 14.31
C ARG A 12 1.68 17.97 14.87
N VAL A 13 2.16 16.79 14.47
CA VAL A 13 3.49 16.32 14.87
C VAL A 13 4.59 17.22 14.30
N ARG A 14 4.49 17.61 13.02
CA ARG A 14 5.43 18.56 12.40
C ARG A 14 5.46 19.89 13.15
N SER A 15 4.31 20.48 13.43
CA SER A 15 4.19 21.77 14.13
C SER A 15 4.75 21.68 15.55
N SER A 16 4.39 20.63 16.30
CA SER A 16 4.90 20.40 17.65
C SER A 16 6.43 20.25 17.67
N LEU A 17 7.02 19.54 16.71
CA LEU A 17 8.47 19.39 16.61
C LEU A 17 9.19 20.64 16.12
N ALA A 18 8.50 21.50 15.35
CA ALA A 18 9.05 22.78 14.95
C ALA A 18 9.14 23.76 16.14
N GLU A 19 8.20 23.69 17.07
CA GLU A 19 8.20 24.49 18.31
C GLU A 19 9.16 23.92 19.36
N ASN A 20 9.13 22.60 19.57
CA ASN A 20 10.01 21.90 20.50
C ASN A 20 10.51 20.60 19.84
N PRO A 21 11.79 20.52 19.45
CA PRO A 21 12.35 19.37 18.72
C PRO A 21 12.64 18.17 19.63
N THR A 22 11.67 17.81 20.47
CA THR A 22 11.73 16.67 21.38
C THR A 22 10.53 15.78 21.11
N LEU A 23 10.79 14.49 20.89
CA LEU A 23 9.72 13.51 20.73
C LEU A 23 9.11 13.18 22.09
N THR A 24 7.78 13.05 22.13
CA THR A 24 7.09 12.47 23.29
C THR A 24 7.38 10.98 23.38
N ALA A 25 7.32 10.40 24.58
CA ALA A 25 7.53 8.96 24.78
C ALA A 25 6.64 8.08 23.87
N SER A 26 5.41 8.51 23.59
CA SER A 26 4.50 7.82 22.68
C SER A 26 4.99 7.85 21.22
N GLN A 27 5.51 9.00 20.76
CA GLN A 27 6.07 9.13 19.42
C GLN A 27 7.36 8.33 19.29
N GLU A 28 8.23 8.34 20.30
CA GLU A 28 9.46 7.54 20.34
C GLU A 28 9.16 6.05 20.30
N ASN A 29 8.18 5.58 21.08
CA ASN A 29 7.77 4.17 21.05
C ASN A 29 7.20 3.76 19.68
N THR A 30 6.36 4.62 19.10
CA THR A 30 5.80 4.38 17.75
C THR A 30 6.93 4.31 16.71
N LEU A 31 7.83 5.29 16.74
CA LEU A 31 8.98 5.37 15.86
C LEU A 31 9.91 4.15 16.02
N SER A 32 10.22 3.75 17.26
CA SER A 32 11.03 2.55 17.54
C SER A 32 10.39 1.31 16.94
N THR A 33 9.08 1.14 17.11
CA THR A 33 8.34 0.00 16.56
C THR A 33 8.38 -0.02 15.03
N ILE A 34 8.35 1.15 14.38
CA ILE A 34 8.48 1.27 12.92
C ILE A 34 9.92 0.99 12.47
N ILE A 35 10.92 1.49 13.19
CA ILE A 35 12.34 1.21 12.90
C ILE A 35 12.61 -0.29 13.02
N ASP A 36 12.08 -0.96 14.05
CA ASP A 36 12.21 -2.40 14.23
C ASP A 36 11.50 -3.18 13.12
N LEU A 37 10.36 -2.68 12.65
CA LEU A 37 9.68 -3.23 11.46
C LEU A 37 10.57 -3.12 10.20
N ILE A 38 11.23 -1.99 9.97
CA ILE A 38 12.16 -1.81 8.83
C ILE A 38 13.39 -2.71 9.01
N LYS A 39 13.84 -2.89 10.25
CA LYS A 39 14.97 -3.74 10.60
C LYS A 39 14.65 -5.23 10.68
N GLU A 40 13.39 -5.61 10.48
CA GLU A 40 12.93 -6.97 10.66
C GLU A 40 13.54 -7.92 9.63
N ASP A 41 14.19 -8.97 10.12
CA ASP A 41 14.79 -10.02 9.29
C ASP A 41 13.77 -11.15 8.96
N PRO A 42 14.05 -12.02 7.97
CA PRO A 42 13.16 -13.12 7.61
C PRO A 42 12.91 -14.13 8.75
N VAL A 43 13.83 -14.29 9.69
CA VAL A 43 13.70 -15.23 10.82
C VAL A 43 12.69 -14.69 11.83
N GLN A 44 12.75 -13.40 12.15
CA GLN A 44 11.79 -12.70 12.98
C GLN A 44 10.39 -12.70 12.34
N ARG A 45 10.30 -12.45 11.03
CA ARG A 45 9.02 -12.52 10.29
C ARG A 45 8.34 -13.87 10.42
N LYS A 46 9.11 -14.96 10.43
CA LYS A 46 8.58 -16.33 10.55
C LYS A 46 7.92 -16.61 11.91
N LYS A 47 8.31 -15.89 12.96
CA LYS A 47 7.71 -16.01 14.31
C LYS A 47 6.29 -15.42 14.37
N HIS A 48 5.93 -14.56 13.43
CA HIS A 48 4.62 -13.93 13.39
C HIS A 48 3.57 -14.80 12.69
N SER A 49 2.33 -14.70 13.18
CA SER A 49 1.15 -15.20 12.48
C SER A 49 1.01 -14.57 11.10
N GLU A 50 0.34 -15.28 10.19
CA GLU A 50 0.14 -14.84 8.81
C GLU A 50 -0.55 -13.47 8.73
N ALA A 51 -1.60 -13.26 9.52
CA ALA A 51 -2.30 -11.98 9.61
C ALA A 51 -1.38 -10.83 10.05
N THR A 52 -0.50 -11.08 11.02
CA THR A 52 0.48 -10.09 11.50
C THR A 52 1.52 -9.79 10.42
N ARG A 53 2.02 -10.82 9.75
CA ARG A 53 2.99 -10.68 8.66
C ARG A 53 2.41 -9.88 7.49
N SER A 54 1.17 -10.17 7.10
CA SER A 54 0.45 -9.42 6.06
C SER A 54 0.30 -7.95 6.42
N ARG A 55 -0.11 -7.64 7.67
CA ARG A 55 -0.20 -6.26 8.18
C ARG A 55 1.13 -5.52 8.11
N ARG A 56 2.20 -6.15 8.61
CA ARG A 56 3.56 -5.61 8.64
C ARG A 56 4.10 -5.36 7.23
N LYS A 57 3.92 -6.33 6.31
CA LYS A 57 4.30 -6.19 4.89
C LYS A 57 3.59 -5.02 4.21
N SER A 58 2.28 -4.88 4.44
CA SER A 58 1.48 -3.78 3.90
C SER A 58 1.91 -2.41 4.43
N ALA A 59 2.20 -2.31 5.73
CA ALA A 59 2.74 -1.08 6.32
C ALA A 59 4.12 -0.72 5.74
N LEU A 60 5.01 -1.71 5.57
CA LEU A 60 6.32 -1.51 4.92
C LEU A 60 6.19 -1.02 3.48
N ALA A 61 5.24 -1.56 2.70
CA ALA A 61 5.00 -1.11 1.34
C ALA A 61 4.63 0.38 1.27
N LEU A 62 3.76 0.84 2.17
CA LEU A 62 3.38 2.25 2.25
C LEU A 62 4.56 3.13 2.69
N LEU A 63 5.33 2.71 3.71
CA LEU A 63 6.52 3.44 4.16
C LEU A 63 7.57 3.56 3.03
N SER A 64 7.77 2.48 2.26
CA SER A 64 8.67 2.47 1.10
C SER A 64 8.21 3.45 0.01
N ALA A 65 6.90 3.52 -0.24
CA ALA A 65 6.33 4.50 -1.16
C ALA A 65 6.53 5.94 -0.66
N ILE A 66 6.24 6.22 0.62
CA ILE A 66 6.49 7.55 1.23
C ILE A 66 7.96 7.94 1.09
N SER A 67 8.88 7.03 1.46
CA SER A 67 10.32 7.28 1.36
C SER A 67 10.78 7.56 -0.06
N SER A 68 10.24 6.83 -1.05
CA SER A 68 10.65 6.94 -2.44
C SER A 68 10.10 8.20 -3.13
N HIS A 69 8.88 8.63 -2.75
CA HIS A 69 8.18 9.72 -3.40
C HIS A 69 8.35 11.07 -2.69
N LEU A 70 8.44 11.08 -1.36
CA LEU A 70 8.40 12.29 -0.52
C LEU A 70 9.65 12.43 0.37
N GLY A 71 10.49 11.41 0.43
CA GLY A 71 11.78 11.47 1.12
C GLY A 71 11.74 11.15 2.62
N GLY A 72 12.93 11.24 3.24
CA GLY A 72 13.17 10.78 4.61
C GLY A 72 12.50 11.62 5.71
N VAL A 73 12.30 12.92 5.48
CA VAL A 73 11.66 13.82 6.47
C VAL A 73 10.18 13.50 6.61
N VAL A 74 9.47 13.35 5.49
CA VAL A 74 8.06 12.95 5.49
C VAL A 74 7.89 11.54 6.04
N LEU A 75 8.79 10.61 5.66
CA LEU A 75 8.83 9.27 6.24
C LEU A 75 8.96 9.31 7.78
N PHE A 76 9.85 10.16 8.31
CA PHE A 76 10.02 10.34 9.75
C PHE A 76 8.75 10.85 10.44
N LEU A 77 8.10 11.85 9.88
CA LEU A 77 6.85 12.40 10.43
C LEU A 77 5.71 11.38 10.38
N CYS A 78 5.59 10.61 9.29
CA CYS A 78 4.61 9.52 9.22
C CYS A 78 4.93 8.40 10.22
N SER A 79 6.22 8.08 10.44
CA SER A 79 6.64 7.01 11.35
C SER A 79 6.50 7.37 12.83
N THR A 80 6.42 8.66 13.15
CA THR A 80 6.17 9.17 14.50
C THR A 80 4.67 9.34 14.78
N ALA A 81 3.88 9.66 13.76
CA ALA A 81 2.44 9.88 13.88
C ALA A 81 1.59 8.60 13.71
N LEU A 82 2.02 7.65 12.88
CA LEU A 82 1.18 6.55 12.42
C LEU A 82 1.69 5.19 12.90
N SER A 83 0.85 4.46 13.63
CA SER A 83 1.16 3.09 14.03
C SER A 83 1.09 2.10 12.85
N ILE A 84 1.71 0.93 12.99
CA ILE A 84 1.66 -0.15 11.98
C ILE A 84 0.22 -0.49 11.57
N THR A 85 -0.71 -0.54 12.53
CA THR A 85 -2.11 -0.83 12.25
C THR A 85 -2.78 0.28 11.45
N LYS A 86 -2.44 1.55 11.71
CA LYS A 86 -2.91 2.69 10.92
C LYS A 86 -2.32 2.65 9.51
N LEU A 87 -1.01 2.45 9.37
CA LEU A 87 -0.35 2.35 8.07
C LEU A 87 -0.93 1.22 7.21
N TYR A 88 -1.19 0.05 7.81
CA TYR A 88 -1.86 -1.07 7.13
C TYR A 88 -3.24 -0.67 6.58
N ARG A 89 -4.03 0.02 7.41
CA ARG A 89 -5.36 0.49 7.05
C ARG A 89 -5.28 1.53 5.93
N ILE A 90 -4.41 2.52 6.07
CA ILE A 90 -4.18 3.56 5.06
C ILE A 90 -3.72 2.97 3.73
N ASN A 91 -2.90 1.91 3.74
CA ASN A 91 -2.42 1.26 2.52
C ASN A 91 -3.53 0.57 1.68
N GLN A 92 -4.77 0.50 2.18
CA GLN A 92 -5.94 0.11 1.38
C GLN A 92 -6.42 1.25 0.46
N HIS A 93 -6.03 2.49 0.77
CA HIS A 93 -6.33 3.73 0.06
C HIS A 93 -5.05 4.51 -0.23
N ASP A 94 -3.96 3.80 -0.50
CA ASP A 94 -2.60 4.33 -0.70
C ASP A 94 -2.56 5.48 -1.72
N ILE A 95 -3.20 5.34 -2.87
CA ILE A 95 -3.22 6.36 -3.93
C ILE A 95 -3.79 7.69 -3.41
N GLN A 96 -4.93 7.64 -2.71
CA GLN A 96 -5.59 8.84 -2.20
C GLN A 96 -4.77 9.46 -1.06
N PHE A 97 -4.25 8.64 -0.16
CA PHE A 97 -3.42 9.11 0.93
C PHE A 97 -2.13 9.76 0.42
N MET A 98 -1.41 9.11 -0.50
CA MET A 98 -0.19 9.64 -1.11
C MET A 98 -0.45 10.97 -1.83
N SER A 99 -1.56 11.08 -2.57
CA SER A 99 -1.94 12.34 -3.23
C SER A 99 -2.20 13.47 -2.23
N LYS A 100 -2.89 13.20 -1.13
CA LYS A 100 -3.13 14.19 -0.06
C LYS A 100 -1.83 14.57 0.67
N LEU A 101 -0.99 13.58 0.97
CA LEU A 101 0.29 13.78 1.63
C LEU A 101 1.26 14.59 0.75
N GLU A 102 1.28 14.34 -0.56
CA GLU A 102 2.05 15.14 -1.52
C GLU A 102 1.53 16.59 -1.61
N ALA A 103 0.20 16.77 -1.61
CA ALA A 103 -0.39 18.10 -1.61
C ALA A 103 -0.08 18.88 -0.32
N TRP A 104 -0.02 18.19 0.82
CA TRP A 104 0.40 18.74 2.10
C TRP A 104 1.91 19.09 2.09
N ASP A 105 2.76 18.17 1.65
CA ASP A 105 4.23 18.33 1.60
C ASP A 105 4.63 19.59 0.79
N LYS A 106 3.96 19.84 -0.34
CA LYS A 106 4.18 21.03 -1.18
C LYS A 106 3.86 22.36 -0.49
N ARG A 107 3.06 22.35 0.59
CA ARG A 107 2.60 23.56 1.29
C ARG A 107 3.35 23.82 2.59
N VAL A 108 4.00 22.81 3.14
CA VAL A 108 4.67 22.92 4.43
C VAL A 108 6.15 23.24 4.28
N LYS A 109 6.71 23.82 5.35
CA LYS A 109 8.16 24.00 5.50
C LYS A 109 8.62 23.17 6.69
N PHE A 110 9.77 22.53 6.55
CA PHE A 110 10.44 21.81 7.62
C PHE A 110 11.54 22.69 8.22
N THR A 111 11.60 22.75 9.54
CA THR A 111 12.71 23.42 10.24
C THR A 111 13.94 22.52 10.22
N ASP A 112 15.13 23.12 10.31
CA ASP A 112 16.40 22.38 10.33
C ASP A 112 16.46 21.37 11.49
N ALA A 113 15.79 21.66 12.61
CA ALA A 113 15.68 20.75 13.74
C ALA A 113 14.88 19.48 13.38
N VAL A 114 13.75 19.61 12.69
CA VAL A 114 12.95 18.46 12.21
C VAL A 114 13.75 17.64 11.19
N VAL A 115 14.45 18.30 10.27
CA VAL A 115 15.31 17.64 9.28
C VAL A 115 16.45 16.88 10.00
N SER A 116 17.07 17.48 11.01
CA SER A 116 18.15 16.86 11.79
C SER A 116 17.65 15.64 12.56
N LEU A 117 16.45 15.71 13.16
CA LEU A 117 15.82 14.56 13.80
C LEU A 117 15.54 13.44 12.79
N ALA A 118 15.02 13.77 11.61
CA ALA A 118 14.79 12.79 10.56
C ALA A 118 16.10 12.07 10.18
N HIS A 119 17.20 12.82 9.99
CA HIS A 119 18.51 12.23 9.68
C HIS A 119 19.10 11.41 10.83
N LYS A 120 18.83 11.78 12.09
CA LYS A 120 19.25 11.01 13.27
C LYS A 120 18.63 9.61 13.28
N TYR A 121 17.34 9.50 12.97
CA TYR A 121 16.60 8.23 13.05
C TYR A 121 16.61 7.43 11.75
N PHE A 122 16.48 8.10 10.61
CA PHE A 122 16.45 7.50 9.28
C PHE A 122 17.79 7.67 8.57
N THR A 123 18.79 6.95 9.08
CA THR A 123 20.12 6.93 8.47
C THR A 123 20.09 6.31 7.06
N PRO A 124 21.07 6.61 6.19
CA PRO A 124 21.15 6.01 4.85
C PRO A 124 21.12 4.48 4.88
N SER A 125 21.74 3.85 5.89
CA SER A 125 21.72 2.39 6.08
C SER A 125 20.34 1.84 6.45
N LEU A 126 19.48 2.63 7.10
CA LEU A 126 18.12 2.20 7.41
C LEU A 126 17.23 2.36 6.16
N LEU A 127 17.37 3.48 5.45
CA LEU A 127 16.65 3.76 4.22
C LEU A 127 16.96 2.75 3.11
N SER A 128 18.21 2.29 3.01
CA SER A 128 18.58 1.24 2.04
C SER A 128 17.83 -0.07 2.27
N ARG A 129 17.55 -0.43 3.53
CA ARG A 129 16.76 -1.63 3.87
C ARG A 129 15.30 -1.49 3.45
N LEU A 130 14.73 -0.30 3.62
CA LEU A 130 13.36 -0.01 3.22
C LEU A 130 13.15 -0.07 1.69
N ASN A 131 14.21 0.20 0.92
CA ASN A 131 14.20 0.19 -0.55
C ASN A 131 14.62 -1.15 -1.16
N SER A 132 14.89 -2.17 -0.33
CA SER A 132 15.21 -3.52 -0.81
C SER A 132 14.01 -4.21 -1.47
N ASP A 133 14.29 -5.10 -2.43
CA ASP A 133 13.35 -5.60 -3.44
C ASP A 133 12.08 -6.29 -2.88
N GLU A 134 12.16 -6.85 -1.67
CA GLU A 134 11.01 -7.48 -1.00
C GLU A 134 9.84 -6.50 -0.74
N ALA A 135 10.13 -5.22 -0.50
CA ALA A 135 9.09 -4.21 -0.28
C ALA A 135 8.46 -3.72 -1.59
N ARG A 136 9.24 -3.69 -2.69
CA ARG A 136 8.82 -3.15 -4.00
C ARG A 136 7.83 -4.04 -4.74
N THR A 137 7.98 -5.37 -4.65
CA THR A 137 7.17 -6.33 -5.42
C THR A 137 5.64 -6.21 -5.26
N THR A 138 5.15 -5.57 -4.21
CA THR A 138 3.69 -5.44 -3.98
C THR A 138 3.11 -4.14 -4.54
N HIS A 139 3.88 -3.05 -4.55
CA HIS A 139 3.38 -1.72 -4.95
C HIS A 139 3.28 -1.57 -6.48
N THR A 140 4.23 -2.13 -7.22
CA THR A 140 4.23 -2.13 -8.71
C THR A 140 3.08 -2.99 -9.25
N ASN A 141 2.84 -4.16 -8.66
CA ASN A 141 1.75 -5.06 -9.09
C ASN A 141 0.36 -4.45 -8.82
N ARG A 142 0.15 -3.79 -7.68
CA ARG A 142 -1.12 -3.09 -7.41
C ARG A 142 -1.36 -1.93 -8.35
N ARG A 143 -0.35 -1.09 -8.65
CA ARG A 143 -0.49 0.04 -9.58
C ARG A 143 -0.89 -0.42 -10.98
N ALA A 144 -0.34 -1.54 -11.44
CA ALA A 144 -0.72 -2.18 -12.70
C ALA A 144 -2.17 -2.69 -12.68
N HIS A 145 -2.62 -3.33 -11.60
CA HIS A 145 -4.00 -3.81 -11.48
C HIS A 145 -5.04 -2.69 -11.30
N SER A 146 -4.69 -1.58 -10.66
CA SER A 146 -5.57 -0.40 -10.57
C SER A 146 -5.66 0.37 -11.89
N ALA A 147 -4.58 0.42 -12.68
CA ALA A 147 -4.62 0.98 -14.03
C ALA A 147 -5.42 0.11 -15.01
N SER A 148 -5.43 -1.21 -14.80
CA SER A 148 -6.14 -2.17 -15.66
C SER A 148 -7.65 -2.28 -15.41
N ARG A 149 -8.22 -1.54 -14.44
CA ARG A 149 -9.65 -1.63 -14.08
C ARG A 149 -10.55 -0.60 -14.76
N VAL A 150 -10.05 0.10 -15.78
CA VAL A 150 -10.84 0.96 -16.68
C VAL A 150 -10.84 0.39 -18.10
N THR A 151 -11.37 -0.82 -18.27
CA THR A 151 -12.00 -1.23 -19.52
C THR A 151 -13.33 -1.87 -19.17
N LYS A 152 -14.40 -1.10 -19.38
CA LYS A 152 -15.78 -1.55 -19.32
C LYS A 152 -15.91 -2.78 -20.22
N ARG A 153 -16.19 -3.95 -19.65
CA ARG A 153 -16.79 -5.05 -20.42
C ARG A 153 -18.26 -4.71 -20.61
N PRO A 154 -18.78 -4.54 -21.84
CA PRO A 154 -20.21 -4.55 -22.06
C PRO A 154 -20.72 -5.94 -21.65
N ARG A 155 -21.68 -5.98 -20.73
CA ARG A 155 -22.51 -7.18 -20.52
C ARG A 155 -23.45 -7.25 -21.71
N THR A 156 -23.36 -8.31 -22.49
CA THR A 156 -24.36 -8.62 -23.52
C THR A 156 -25.46 -9.45 -22.85
N ASP A 157 -26.64 -8.86 -22.71
CA ASP A 157 -27.88 -9.55 -22.37
C ASP A 157 -28.31 -10.44 -23.55
N PRO A 158 -28.75 -11.71 -23.34
CA PRO A 158 -29.31 -12.53 -24.40
C PRO A 158 -30.82 -12.70 -24.19
N THR A 159 -31.65 -11.79 -24.71
CA THR A 159 -33.06 -12.12 -24.94
C THR A 159 -33.70 -11.30 -26.08
N SER A 160 -34.45 -12.01 -26.95
CA SER A 160 -35.32 -11.60 -28.08
C SER A 160 -34.78 -12.06 -29.47
N ILE A 161 -35.02 -13.31 -29.93
CA ILE A 161 -36.15 -13.84 -30.78
C ILE A 161 -36.25 -13.08 -32.13
N GLU A 162 -36.06 -13.64 -33.34
CA GLU A 162 -36.94 -14.57 -34.10
C GLU A 162 -36.23 -15.36 -35.25
N HIS A 163 -36.67 -16.61 -35.39
CA HIS A 163 -36.85 -17.51 -36.55
C HIS A 163 -36.33 -17.11 -37.96
N VAL A 164 -35.64 -18.06 -38.65
CA VAL A 164 -36.07 -18.69 -39.93
C VAL A 164 -35.27 -20.00 -40.13
N ALA A 165 -35.98 -21.08 -40.50
CA ALA A 165 -35.46 -22.42 -40.80
C ALA A 165 -34.98 -22.55 -42.26
N VAL A 166 -34.06 -23.49 -42.56
CA VAL A 166 -34.09 -24.44 -43.71
C VAL A 166 -33.04 -25.56 -43.48
N PRO A 167 -33.32 -26.84 -43.81
CA PRO A 167 -32.50 -28.02 -43.48
C PRO A 167 -31.60 -28.50 -44.65
N SER A 168 -30.58 -29.33 -44.39
CA SER A 168 -30.17 -30.43 -45.31
C SER A 168 -29.16 -31.40 -44.70
N TYR A 169 -29.09 -32.56 -45.34
CA TYR A 169 -28.72 -33.91 -44.95
C TYR A 169 -27.23 -34.24 -45.16
N HIS A 170 -26.71 -35.21 -44.38
CA HIS A 170 -25.64 -36.21 -44.63
C HIS A 170 -24.81 -36.38 -43.35
N GLY A 171 -24.64 -37.53 -42.71
CA GLY A 171 -25.01 -38.90 -42.98
C GLY A 171 -24.06 -39.74 -42.14
N VAL A 172 -24.54 -40.45 -41.11
CA VAL A 172 -23.75 -41.47 -40.42
C VAL A 172 -24.68 -42.61 -40.07
N LEU A 173 -24.58 -43.68 -40.87
CA LEU A 173 -25.08 -45.01 -40.53
C LEU A 173 -24.24 -45.52 -39.35
N ILE A 174 -24.84 -45.62 -38.16
CA ILE A 174 -24.28 -46.49 -37.12
C ILE A 174 -24.97 -47.84 -37.24
N SER A 175 -24.20 -48.78 -37.77
CA SER A 175 -24.53 -50.19 -37.90
C SER A 175 -24.48 -50.91 -36.56
N ARG A 176 -25.50 -51.75 -36.37
CA ARG A 176 -25.50 -53.12 -35.79
C ARG A 176 -25.51 -53.34 -34.27
N SER A 177 -26.27 -54.41 -33.98
CA SER A 177 -26.31 -55.31 -32.82
C SER A 177 -27.24 -54.85 -31.69
N THR A 178 -28.22 -55.63 -31.21
CA THR A 178 -28.31 -57.09 -31.02
C THR A 178 -29.75 -57.55 -30.72
N ASN A 179 -30.06 -58.81 -31.07
CA ASN A 179 -30.98 -59.79 -30.45
C ASN A 179 -32.49 -59.43 -30.39
N HIS A 180 -33.45 -60.32 -30.71
CA HIS A 180 -33.52 -61.76 -30.55
C HIS A 180 -34.55 -62.36 -31.53
#